data_AF-A0A955Z4S3-F1
#
_entry.id   AF-A0A955Z4S3-F1
#
_cell.length_a   1.000
_cell.length_b   1.000
_cell.length_c   1.000
_cell.angle_alpha   90.00
_cell.angle_beta   90.00
_cell.angle_gamma   90.00
#
_symmetry.space_group_name_H-M   'P 1'
#
loop_
_entity.id
_entity.type
_entity.pdbx_description
1 polymer ?
#
loop_
_entity_poly.entity_id
_entity_poly.type
_entity_poly.pdbx_seq_one_letter_code
_entity_poly.pdbx_strand_id
1 'polypeptide(L)'
;MDPKVARCLLIAKVLVADGIMTENERVFLDKAMSGMGLDAAEKRKVFDLEGWDQAEAALADLSEDDKREIISGLVDAASVDGRLSPLEALTVKAITAALGLD
;
A
#
# COMPACT_ATOMS: atom_id res chain seq x y z
N MET A 1 -3.56 1.51 14.58
CA MET A 1 -3.99 2.04 13.27
C MET A 1 -5.07 1.13 12.72
N ASP A 2 -6.07 1.64 12.01
CA ASP A 2 -7.07 0.80 11.34
C ASP A 2 -6.38 -0.03 10.22
N PRO A 3 -6.62 -1.35 10.11
CA PRO A 3 -6.02 -2.20 9.08
C PRO A 3 -6.26 -1.73 7.64
N LYS A 4 -7.40 -1.10 7.36
CA LYS A 4 -7.73 -0.56 6.03
C LYS A 4 -6.83 0.63 5.70
N VAL A 5 -6.63 1.51 6.67
CA VAL A 5 -5.72 2.66 6.55
C VAL A 5 -4.28 2.17 6.38
N ALA A 6 -3.86 1.19 7.18
CA ALA A 6 -2.55 0.58 7.07
C ALA A 6 -2.32 -0.04 5.68
N ARG A 7 -3.28 -0.79 5.15
CA ARG A 7 -3.20 -1.37 3.80
C ARG A 7 -3.08 -0.28 2.73
N CYS A 8 -3.90 0.77 2.79
CA CYS A 8 -3.80 1.89 1.85
C CYS A 8 -2.48 2.66 1.98
N LEU A 9 -1.92 2.79 3.19
CA LEU A 9 -0.60 3.38 3.41
C LEU A 9 0.52 2.54 2.78
N LEU A 10 0.44 1.20 2.85
CA LEU A 10 1.41 0.34 2.15
C LEU A 10 1.30 0.49 0.63
N ILE A 11 0.08 0.59 0.09
CA ILE A 11 -0.14 0.88 -1.34
C ILE A 11 0.50 2.23 -1.70
N ALA A 12 0.21 3.29 -0.94
CA ALA A 12 0.77 4.61 -1.18
C ALA A 12 2.31 4.61 -1.10
N LYS A 13 2.89 3.90 -0.13
CA LYS A 13 4.36 3.73 0.03
C LYS A 13 5.00 3.09 -1.21
N VAL A 14 4.35 2.10 -1.81
CA VAL A 14 4.84 1.48 -3.04
C VAL A 14 4.78 2.47 -4.20
N LEU A 15 3.63 3.13 -4.41
CA LEU A 15 3.42 4.07 -5.52
C LEU A 15 4.33 5.31 -5.47
N VAL A 16 4.87 5.68 -4.30
CA VAL A 16 5.80 6.81 -4.16
C VAL A 16 7.26 6.35 -4.02
N ALA A 17 7.57 5.07 -4.23
CA ALA A 17 8.90 4.52 -4.00
C ALA A 17 10.00 5.17 -4.87
N ASP A 18 9.63 5.68 -6.04
CA ASP A 18 10.51 6.44 -6.93
C ASP A 18 10.48 7.97 -6.71
N GLY A 19 9.66 8.42 -5.74
CA GLY A 19 9.48 9.81 -5.35
C GLY A 19 8.42 10.57 -6.13
N ILE A 20 7.70 9.95 -7.08
CA ILE A 20 6.70 10.62 -7.91
C ILE A 20 5.42 9.77 -7.98
N MET A 21 4.30 10.31 -7.49
CA MET A 21 2.99 9.70 -7.71
C MET A 21 2.37 10.25 -9.00
N THR A 22 2.17 9.39 -9.99
CA THR A 22 1.51 9.75 -11.25
C THR A 22 0.00 9.96 -11.05
N GLU A 23 -0.67 10.56 -12.04
CA GLU A 23 -2.12 10.75 -11.99
C GLU A 23 -2.87 9.40 -11.97
N ASN A 24 -2.39 8.40 -12.70
CA ASN A 24 -2.99 7.08 -12.74
C ASN A 24 -2.88 6.36 -11.39
N GLU A 25 -1.70 6.42 -10.77
CA GLU A 25 -1.44 5.89 -9.44
C GLU A 25 -2.30 6.58 -8.38
N ARG A 26 -2.43 7.92 -8.48
CA ARG A 26 -3.31 8.69 -7.59
C ARG A 26 -4.76 8.27 -7.73
N VAL A 27 -5.25 8.06 -8.96
CA VAL A 27 -6.61 7.59 -9.23
C VAL A 27 -6.80 6.16 -8.71
N PHE A 28 -5.81 5.30 -8.87
CA PHE A 28 -5.84 3.94 -8.33
C PHE A 28 -5.92 3.97 -6.79
N LEU A 29 -5.07 4.77 -6.13
CA LEU A 29 -5.05 4.90 -4.69
C LEU A 29 -6.39 5.43 -4.16
N ASP A 30 -6.99 6.45 -4.79
CA ASP A 30 -8.31 6.94 -4.37
C ASP A 30 -9.41 5.88 -4.55
N LYS A 31 -9.36 5.08 -5.61
CA LYS A 31 -10.27 3.94 -5.80
C LYS A 31 -10.06 2.87 -4.72
N ALA A 32 -8.83 2.53 -4.40
CA ALA A 32 -8.50 1.56 -3.36
C ALA A 32 -9.03 2.02 -1.99
N MET A 33 -8.78 3.28 -1.62
CA MET A 33 -9.29 3.87 -0.38
C MET A 33 -10.83 3.88 -0.33
N SER A 34 -11.47 4.27 -1.43
CA SER A 34 -12.93 4.26 -1.54
C SER A 34 -13.51 2.85 -1.44
N GLY A 35 -12.87 1.87 -2.07
CA GLY A 35 -13.28 0.46 -2.03
C GLY A 35 -13.18 -0.16 -0.63
N MET A 36 -12.22 0.29 0.18
CA MET A 36 -12.10 -0.14 1.59
C MET A 36 -13.01 0.66 2.54
N GLY A 37 -13.64 1.73 2.04
CA GLY A 37 -14.58 2.56 2.78
C GLY A 37 -13.91 3.59 3.69
N LEU A 38 -12.72 4.10 3.32
CA LEU A 38 -12.06 5.17 4.07
C LEU A 38 -12.84 6.48 3.96
N ASP A 39 -12.94 7.18 5.09
CA ASP A 39 -13.50 8.52 5.14
C ASP A 39 -12.51 9.59 4.65
N ALA A 40 -12.95 10.84 4.59
CA ALA A 40 -12.12 11.94 4.09
C ALA A 40 -10.88 12.23 4.97
N ALA A 41 -10.95 12.00 6.28
CA ALA A 41 -9.84 12.20 7.19
C ALA A 41 -8.81 11.07 7.03
N GLU A 42 -9.27 9.84 6.90
CA GLU A 42 -8.44 8.67 6.65
C GLU A 42 -7.75 8.75 5.28
N LYS A 43 -8.48 9.13 4.23
CA LYS A 43 -7.89 9.38 2.91
C LYS A 43 -6.77 10.41 2.95
N ARG A 44 -6.96 11.49 3.73
CA ARG A 44 -5.93 12.51 3.91
C ARG A 44 -4.68 11.93 4.56
N LYS A 45 -4.83 11.13 5.62
CA LYS A 45 -3.70 10.44 6.25
C LYS A 45 -2.91 9.60 5.26
N VAL A 46 -3.59 8.86 4.38
CA VAL A 46 -2.93 8.05 3.36
C VAL A 46 -2.16 8.93 2.36
N PHE A 47 -2.77 10.01 1.86
CA PHE A 47 -2.09 10.93 0.93
C PHE A 47 -0.89 11.65 1.56
N ASP A 48 -0.99 12.01 2.84
CA ASP A 48 0.06 12.69 3.59
C ASP A 48 1.09 11.69 4.18
N LEU A 49 0.91 10.38 3.91
CA LEU A 49 1.70 9.28 4.48
C LEU A 49 1.77 9.30 6.00
N GLU A 50 0.74 9.80 6.69
CA GLU A 50 0.71 9.91 8.15
C GLU A 50 0.67 8.52 8.80
N GLY A 51 1.72 8.17 9.54
CA GLY A 51 1.83 6.88 10.24
C GLY A 51 2.26 5.71 9.36
N TRP A 52 2.82 5.96 8.17
CA TRP A 52 3.29 4.91 7.25
C TRP A 52 4.31 3.94 7.89
N ASP A 53 5.09 4.42 8.86
CA ASP A 53 6.05 3.67 9.65
C ASP A 53 5.41 2.59 10.55
N GLN A 54 4.13 2.76 10.88
CA GLN A 54 3.36 1.82 11.70
C GLN A 54 2.48 0.86 10.87
N ALA A 55 2.37 1.09 9.56
CA ALA A 55 1.46 0.33 8.70
C ALA A 55 1.80 -1.16 8.64
N GLU A 56 3.10 -1.51 8.57
CA GLU A 56 3.56 -2.90 8.56
C GLU A 56 3.20 -3.61 9.87
N ALA A 57 3.49 -2.97 11.00
CA ALA A 57 3.17 -3.50 12.33
C ALA A 57 1.66 -3.68 12.54
N ALA A 58 0.84 -2.79 12.00
CA ALA A 58 -0.61 -2.88 12.09
C ALA A 58 -1.20 -4.07 11.30
N LEU A 59 -0.44 -4.66 10.39
CA LEU A 59 -0.83 -5.81 9.57
C LEU A 59 -0.08 -7.09 9.92
N ALA A 60 0.83 -7.05 10.89
CA ALA A 60 1.70 -8.16 11.27
C ALA A 60 0.94 -9.35 11.88
N ASP A 61 -0.18 -9.09 12.57
CA ASP A 61 -0.98 -10.11 13.25
C ASP A 61 -2.08 -10.73 12.36
N LEU A 62 -2.19 -10.30 11.10
CA LEU A 62 -3.15 -10.89 10.15
C LEU A 62 -2.80 -12.33 9.78
N SER A 63 -3.80 -13.07 9.30
CA SER A 63 -3.58 -14.41 8.78
C SER A 63 -2.64 -14.40 7.57
N GLU A 64 -2.02 -15.53 7.27
CA GLU A 64 -1.16 -15.64 6.10
C GLU A 64 -1.93 -15.34 4.80
N ASP A 65 -3.18 -15.81 4.70
CA ASP A 65 -4.06 -15.57 3.56
C ASP A 65 -4.34 -14.06 3.38
N ASP A 66 -4.69 -13.36 4.46
CA ASP A 66 -4.91 -11.91 4.43
C ASP A 66 -3.65 -11.14 4.01
N LYS A 67 -2.48 -11.55 4.53
CA LYS A 67 -1.20 -10.94 4.15
C LYS A 67 -0.91 -11.17 2.67
N ARG A 68 -1.19 -12.36 2.14
CA ARG A 68 -1.02 -12.66 0.71
C ARG A 68 -1.95 -11.81 -0.16
N GLU A 69 -3.18 -11.57 0.26
CA GLU A 69 -4.09 -10.64 -0.43
C GLU A 69 -3.59 -9.19 -0.41
N ILE A 70 -2.94 -8.78 0.68
CA ILE A 70 -2.30 -7.46 0.76
C ILE A 70 -1.17 -7.39 -0.26
N ILE A 71 -0.24 -8.35 -0.27
CA ILE A 71 0.87 -8.38 -1.22
C ILE A 71 0.38 -8.41 -2.67
N SER A 72 -0.65 -9.19 -2.99
CA SER A 72 -1.25 -9.20 -4.33
C SER A 72 -1.72 -7.79 -4.72
N GLY A 73 -2.42 -7.09 -3.83
CA GLY A 73 -2.86 -5.72 -4.08
C GLY A 73 -1.73 -4.71 -4.24
N LEU A 74 -0.58 -4.92 -3.58
CA LEU A 74 0.61 -4.08 -3.77
C LEU A 74 1.25 -4.28 -5.15
N VAL A 75 1.30 -5.52 -5.63
CA VAL A 75 1.79 -5.84 -6.99
C VAL A 75 0.86 -5.23 -8.04
N ASP A 76 -0.46 -5.31 -7.85
CA ASP A 76 -1.44 -4.69 -8.74
C ASP A 76 -1.26 -3.17 -8.79
N ALA A 77 -1.08 -2.53 -7.62
CA ALA A 77 -0.84 -1.09 -7.53
C ALA A 77 0.41 -0.67 -8.30
N ALA A 78 1.50 -1.38 -8.10
CA ALA A 78 2.78 -1.10 -8.73
C ALA A 78 2.83 -1.47 -10.22
N SER A 79 1.76 -2.08 -10.74
CA SER A 79 1.60 -2.41 -12.16
C SER A 79 0.60 -1.51 -12.88
N VAL A 80 0.05 -0.49 -12.19
CA VAL A 80 -0.99 0.40 -12.74
C VAL A 80 -0.55 1.09 -14.03
N ASP A 81 0.69 1.56 -14.09
CA ASP A 81 1.26 2.20 -15.29
C ASP A 81 1.85 1.18 -16.30
N GLY A 82 1.52 -0.10 -16.12
CA GLY A 82 1.89 -1.21 -17.01
C GLY A 82 3.32 -1.70 -16.84
N ARG A 83 4.08 -1.14 -15.89
CA ARG A 83 5.45 -1.55 -15.56
C ARG A 83 5.70 -1.37 -14.08
N LEU A 84 6.25 -2.42 -13.47
CA LEU A 84 6.83 -2.37 -12.14
C LEU A 84 8.26 -1.83 -12.24
N SER A 85 8.52 -0.67 -11.64
CA SER A 85 9.88 -0.14 -11.54
C SER A 85 10.73 -0.99 -10.57
N PRO A 86 12.08 -0.96 -10.69
CA PRO A 86 12.94 -1.65 -9.74
C PRO A 86 12.74 -1.18 -8.29
N LEU A 87 12.42 0.10 -8.06
CA LEU A 87 12.22 0.66 -6.71
C LEU A 87 10.91 0.18 -6.09
N GLU A 88 9.84 0.12 -6.86
CA GLU A 88 8.57 -0.45 -6.41
C GLU A 88 8.70 -1.95 -6.12
N ALA A 89 9.38 -2.71 -6.99
CA ALA A 89 9.64 -4.13 -6.79
C ALA A 89 10.41 -4.39 -5.48
N LEU A 90 11.44 -3.59 -5.21
CA LEU A 90 12.20 -3.65 -3.95
C LEU A 90 11.32 -3.29 -2.75
N THR A 91 10.43 -2.32 -2.90
CA THR A 91 9.51 -1.90 -1.84
C THR A 91 8.49 -2.99 -1.53
N VAL A 92 7.88 -3.61 -2.55
CA VAL A 92 7.00 -4.77 -2.38
C VAL A 92 7.74 -5.91 -1.69
N LYS A 93 8.96 -6.23 -2.12
CA LYS A 93 9.77 -7.28 -1.48
C LYS A 93 10.06 -6.97 0.00
N ALA A 94 10.42 -5.73 0.32
CA ALA A 94 10.67 -5.33 1.70
C ALA A 94 9.42 -5.47 2.58
N ILE A 95 8.25 -5.10 2.06
CA ILE A 95 6.97 -5.26 2.75
C ILE A 95 6.62 -6.75 2.93
N THR A 96 6.82 -7.59 1.89
CA THR A 96 6.61 -9.05 1.99
C THR A 96 7.44 -9.67 3.11
N ALA A 97 8.72 -9.31 3.21
CA ALA A 97 9.59 -9.76 4.29
C ALA A 97 9.12 -9.24 5.66
N ALA A 98 8.69 -7.98 5.75
CA ALA A 98 8.16 -7.39 7.00
C ALA A 98 6.87 -8.06 7.49
N LEU A 99 6.04 -8.57 6.58
CA LEU A 99 4.83 -9.33 6.91
C LEU A 99 5.11 -10.82 7.24
N GLY A 100 6.34 -11.29 7.04
CA GLY A 100 6.77 -12.66 7.33
C GLY A 100 6.31 -13.69 6.29
N LEU A 101 6.23 -13.29 5.01
CA LEU A 101 5.81 -14.14 3.89
C LEU A 101 6.97 -14.62 2.99
N ASP A 102 8.21 -14.39 3.39
CA ASP A 102 9.43 -14.78 2.67
C ASP A 102 9.87 -16.22 2.98
#